data_AF-A0AAW0DRY6-F1
#
_entry.id   AF-A0AAW0DRY6-F1
#
_cell.length_a   1.000
_cell.length_b   1.000
_cell.length_c   1.000
_cell.angle_alpha   90.00
_cell.angle_beta   90.00
_cell.angle_gamma   90.00
#
_symmetry.space_group_name_H-M   'P 1'
#
loop_
_entity.id
_entity.type
_entity.pdbx_description
1 polymer ?
#
loop_
_entity_poly.entity_id
_entity_poly.type
_entity_poly.pdbx_seq_one_letter_code
_entity_poly.pdbx_strand_id
1 'polypeptide(L)'
;MLRLYSAPRCLWRRSYSVGTKYPSTIEILGQHYPTDQITNITPSIISKLPLRLHTQPGHPLCTLRTLIESHWPDFSHISSLSPLVTPYKNFDELSFPADHPGRSVTDSYYINKNLMLRTHADVYRRDEIDGSHYPVFHQVDAAKLFDASTQGMKEVEEDNERLKRHLEMSNIVIEDVPHISAVNPVQEGHDPVYAELVTKNLKLSLNSLILKLFGGLVQEEAVEGEVDRGVFPVYESEF
;
A
#
# COMPACT_ATOMS: atom_id res chain seq x y z
N MET A 1 74.45 -16.46 -24.78
CA MET A 1 73.72 -15.18 -24.64
C MET A 1 72.26 -15.53 -24.39
N LEU A 2 71.77 -15.47 -23.16
CA LEU A 2 70.34 -15.50 -22.80
C LEU A 2 70.25 -15.08 -21.33
N ARG A 3 69.93 -13.79 -21.10
CA ARG A 3 69.63 -13.24 -19.77
C ARG A 3 68.13 -13.40 -19.53
N LEU A 4 67.75 -14.19 -18.53
CA LEU A 4 66.38 -14.22 -18.00
C LEU A 4 66.24 -13.04 -17.01
N TYR A 5 65.39 -12.07 -17.36
CA TYR A 5 64.99 -10.98 -16.46
C TYR A 5 63.74 -11.41 -15.69
N SER A 6 63.81 -11.47 -14.36
CA SER A 6 62.61 -11.57 -13.50
C SER A 6 62.05 -10.18 -13.25
N ALA A 7 60.83 -9.91 -13.71
CA ALA A 7 60.11 -8.69 -13.33
C ALA A 7 59.66 -8.78 -11.86
N PRO A 8 59.76 -7.70 -11.06
CA PRO A 8 59.27 -7.71 -9.70
C PRO A 8 57.74 -7.69 -9.71
N ARG A 9 57.12 -8.63 -8.99
CA ARG A 9 55.68 -8.61 -8.72
C ARG A 9 55.39 -7.39 -7.84
N CYS A 10 54.82 -6.35 -8.45
CA CYS A 10 54.26 -5.21 -7.74
C CYS A 10 53.05 -5.68 -6.94
N LEU A 11 53.24 -5.98 -5.66
CA LEU A 11 52.17 -6.26 -4.72
C LEU A 11 51.43 -4.96 -4.42
N TRP A 12 50.43 -4.64 -5.24
CA TRP A 12 49.40 -3.68 -4.86
C TRP A 12 48.64 -4.25 -3.66
N ARG A 13 49.07 -3.88 -2.45
CA ARG A 13 48.22 -4.02 -1.25
C ARG A 13 47.03 -3.09 -1.46
N ARG A 14 45.91 -3.65 -1.91
CA ARG A 14 44.60 -3.01 -1.78
C ARG A 14 44.28 -2.98 -0.28
N SER A 15 44.56 -1.85 0.35
CA SER A 15 43.99 -1.52 1.65
C SER A 15 42.49 -1.35 1.42
N TYR A 16 41.69 -2.33 1.82
CA TYR A 16 40.25 -2.14 1.93
C TYR A 16 40.01 -1.28 3.17
N SER A 17 39.78 0.02 2.96
CA SER A 17 39.10 0.81 3.98
C SER A 17 37.69 0.23 4.11
N VAL A 18 37.35 -0.25 5.29
CA VAL A 18 35.94 -0.47 5.68
C VAL A 18 35.34 0.92 5.88
N GLY A 19 35.14 1.65 4.78
CA GLY A 19 34.42 2.92 4.80
C GLY A 19 32.96 2.63 5.15
N THR A 20 32.37 3.45 6.01
CA THR A 20 30.93 3.43 6.20
C THR A 20 30.27 3.65 4.84
N LYS A 21 29.34 2.77 4.45
CA LYS A 21 28.61 2.84 3.17
C LYS A 21 27.90 4.20 2.98
N TYR A 22 27.63 4.89 4.09
CA TYR A 22 26.92 6.16 4.13
C TYR A 22 27.76 7.26 4.82
N PRO A 23 27.54 8.53 4.45
CA PRO A 23 28.04 9.69 5.20
C PRO A 23 27.46 9.71 6.62
N SER A 24 28.04 10.48 7.54
CA SER A 24 27.57 10.60 8.93
C SER A 24 26.13 11.12 9.05
N THR A 25 25.69 11.91 8.06
CA THR A 25 24.34 12.43 7.96
C THR A 25 23.83 12.35 6.51
N ILE A 26 22.52 12.18 6.35
CA ILE A 26 21.82 12.22 5.05
C ILE A 26 20.77 13.31 5.10
N GLU A 27 20.67 14.08 4.02
CA GLU A 27 19.62 15.08 3.83
C GLU A 27 18.36 14.43 3.23
N ILE A 28 17.22 14.62 3.91
CA ILE A 28 15.90 14.16 3.47
C ILE A 28 14.91 15.30 3.68
N LEU A 29 14.22 15.72 2.62
CA LEU A 29 13.23 16.81 2.64
C LEU A 29 13.76 18.10 3.31
N GLY A 30 15.03 18.44 3.05
CA GLY A 30 15.69 19.63 3.59
C GLY A 30 16.17 19.52 5.04
N GLN A 31 16.06 18.35 5.66
CA GLN A 31 16.49 18.08 7.04
C GLN A 31 17.61 17.04 7.06
N HIS A 32 18.57 17.19 7.99
CA HIS A 32 19.71 16.28 8.12
C HIS A 32 19.47 15.25 9.23
N TYR A 33 19.65 13.98 8.90
CA TYR A 33 19.47 12.86 9.82
C TYR A 33 20.76 12.07 9.99
N PRO A 34 21.12 11.65 11.22
CA PRO A 34 22.29 10.81 11.44
C PRO A 34 22.07 9.42 10.83
N THR A 35 23.15 8.84 10.33
CA THR A 35 23.18 7.45 9.83
C THR A 35 23.77 6.52 10.88
N ASP A 36 23.49 5.23 10.74
CA ASP A 36 24.05 4.18 11.57
C ASP A 36 24.23 2.87 10.77
N GLN A 37 24.39 1.76 11.50
CA GLN A 37 24.67 0.45 10.91
C GLN A 37 23.49 -0.13 10.12
N ILE A 38 22.26 0.29 10.39
CA ILE A 38 21.07 -0.24 9.72
C ILE A 38 20.61 0.63 8.55
N THR A 39 21.19 1.82 8.38
CA THR A 39 20.88 2.73 7.26
C THR A 39 21.01 2.00 5.93
N ASN A 40 19.94 2.01 5.13
CA ASN A 40 19.89 1.30 3.84
C ASN A 40 19.16 2.09 2.73
N ILE A 41 18.68 3.30 3.02
CA ILE A 41 18.03 4.18 2.03
C ILE A 41 18.99 4.54 0.88
N THR A 42 18.47 4.77 -0.32
CA THR A 42 19.29 5.11 -1.51
C THR A 42 18.92 6.50 -2.07
N PRO A 43 19.83 7.17 -2.79
CA PRO A 43 19.52 8.46 -3.43
C PRO A 43 18.30 8.40 -4.36
N SER A 44 18.09 7.27 -5.05
CA SER A 44 16.92 7.04 -5.92
C SER A 44 15.60 6.98 -5.15
N ILE A 45 15.61 6.52 -3.91
CA ILE A 45 14.42 6.53 -3.05
C ILE A 45 14.22 7.93 -2.48
N ILE A 46 15.28 8.59 -2.02
CA ILE A 46 15.22 9.97 -1.50
C ILE A 46 14.64 10.92 -2.54
N SER A 47 15.03 10.78 -3.81
CA SER A 47 14.52 11.64 -4.89
C SER A 47 13.02 11.47 -5.17
N LYS A 48 12.38 10.39 -4.70
CA LYS A 48 10.94 10.13 -4.88
C LYS A 48 10.08 10.71 -3.76
N LEU A 49 10.65 10.92 -2.57
CA LEU A 49 9.94 11.46 -1.40
C LEU A 49 9.20 12.79 -1.67
N PRO A 50 9.78 13.79 -2.38
CA PRO A 50 9.08 15.04 -2.61
C PRO A 50 7.97 14.94 -3.67
N LEU A 51 7.89 13.85 -4.44
CA LEU A 51 6.96 13.76 -5.56
C LEU A 51 5.50 13.79 -5.11
N ARG A 52 5.13 13.03 -4.06
CA ARG A 52 3.76 12.97 -3.52
C ARG A 52 2.68 12.97 -4.62
N LEU A 53 2.78 12.03 -5.55
CA LEU A 53 1.96 12.04 -6.78
C LEU A 53 0.45 12.04 -6.50
N HIS A 54 0.03 11.43 -5.38
CA HIS A 54 -1.35 11.44 -4.90
C HIS A 54 -1.88 12.82 -4.45
N THR A 55 -1.03 13.84 -4.34
CA THR A 55 -1.43 15.23 -4.02
C THR A 55 -1.31 16.18 -5.20
N GLN A 56 -0.78 15.73 -6.35
CA GLN A 56 -0.58 16.59 -7.51
C GLN A 56 -1.88 16.67 -8.35
N PRO A 57 -2.48 17.86 -8.51
CA PRO A 57 -3.67 18.02 -9.33
C PRO A 57 -3.47 17.50 -10.76
N GLY A 58 -4.45 16.76 -11.28
CA GLY A 58 -4.39 16.17 -12.62
C GLY A 58 -3.58 14.88 -12.73
N HIS A 59 -2.85 14.47 -11.69
CA HIS A 59 -2.20 13.16 -11.66
C HIS A 59 -3.26 12.05 -11.45
N PRO A 60 -3.20 10.91 -12.17
CA PRO A 60 -4.20 9.83 -12.05
C PRO A 60 -4.44 9.36 -10.61
N LEU A 61 -3.37 9.26 -9.81
CA LEU A 61 -3.47 8.92 -8.38
C LEU A 61 -4.22 9.96 -7.55
N CYS A 62 -4.06 11.25 -7.87
CA CYS A 62 -4.80 12.32 -7.19
C CYS A 62 -6.29 12.29 -7.61
N THR A 63 -6.57 12.04 -8.90
CA THR A 63 -7.94 11.86 -9.39
C THR A 63 -8.63 10.69 -8.70
N LEU A 64 -8.00 9.50 -8.69
CA LEU A 64 -8.55 8.32 -8.03
C LEU A 64 -8.79 8.56 -6.54
N ARG A 65 -7.81 9.17 -5.85
CA ARG A 65 -7.96 9.55 -4.44
C ARG A 65 -9.16 10.47 -4.24
N THR A 66 -9.30 11.52 -5.05
CA THR A 66 -10.41 12.48 -4.95
C THR A 66 -11.76 11.79 -5.17
N LEU A 67 -11.83 10.85 -6.12
CA LEU A 67 -13.03 10.07 -6.37
C LEU A 67 -13.39 9.19 -5.16
N ILE A 68 -12.41 8.51 -4.56
CA ILE A 68 -12.58 7.72 -3.34
C ILE A 68 -13.05 8.61 -2.18
N GLU A 69 -12.37 9.74 -1.93
CA GLU A 69 -12.73 10.68 -0.87
C GLU A 69 -14.17 11.19 -1.04
N SER A 70 -14.54 11.55 -2.28
CA SER A 70 -15.91 12.00 -2.57
C SER A 70 -16.98 10.92 -2.38
N HIS A 71 -16.63 9.63 -2.30
CA HIS A 71 -17.59 8.56 -2.02
C HIS A 71 -18.08 8.60 -0.59
N TRP A 72 -17.24 9.06 0.34
CA TRP A 72 -17.54 9.18 1.75
C TRP A 72 -17.29 10.61 2.23
N PRO A 73 -18.17 11.57 1.90
CA PRO A 73 -17.97 12.98 2.26
C PRO A 73 -17.95 13.22 3.77
N ASP A 74 -18.54 12.32 4.56
CA ASP A 74 -18.58 12.41 6.02
C ASP A 74 -17.30 11.88 6.69
N PHE A 75 -16.38 11.29 5.93
CA PHE A 75 -15.12 10.78 6.48
C PHE A 75 -14.10 11.90 6.62
N SER A 76 -13.32 11.85 7.70
CA SER A 76 -12.16 12.73 7.84
C SER A 76 -11.02 12.25 6.93
N HIS A 77 -10.62 13.07 5.97
CA HIS A 77 -9.54 12.74 5.03
C HIS A 77 -8.18 13.22 5.56
N ILE A 78 -7.18 12.32 5.57
CA ILE A 78 -5.83 12.63 6.02
C ILE A 78 -4.85 12.20 4.93
N SER A 79 -4.18 13.16 4.30
CA SER A 79 -3.22 12.90 3.22
C SER A 79 -1.86 13.56 3.41
N SER A 80 -1.69 14.34 4.48
CA SER A 80 -0.49 15.15 4.74
C SER A 80 0.53 14.42 5.61
N LEU A 81 0.41 13.10 5.78
CA LEU A 81 1.32 12.32 6.62
C LEU A 81 2.77 12.42 6.13
N SER A 82 3.69 12.47 7.09
CA SER A 82 5.12 12.41 6.81
C SER A 82 5.48 11.00 6.34
N PRO A 83 6.30 10.84 5.29
CA PRO A 83 6.84 9.54 4.91
C PRO A 83 7.82 8.99 5.97
N LEU A 84 8.41 9.88 6.79
CA LEU A 84 9.32 9.52 7.88
C LEU A 84 8.54 9.21 9.16
N VAL A 85 8.79 8.03 9.74
CA VAL A 85 8.15 7.52 10.95
C VAL A 85 9.15 6.76 11.84
N THR A 86 8.83 6.64 13.12
CA THR A 86 9.59 5.74 14.00
C THR A 86 9.16 4.28 13.77
N PRO A 87 10.04 3.29 13.99
CA PRO A 87 9.64 1.88 13.94
C PRO A 87 8.48 1.57 14.89
N TYR A 88 8.43 2.26 16.04
CA TYR A 88 7.32 2.17 16.99
C TYR A 88 5.97 2.48 16.37
N LYS A 89 5.84 3.63 15.69
CA LYS A 89 4.59 4.02 15.03
C LYS A 89 4.25 3.13 13.84
N ASN A 90 5.27 2.64 13.13
CA ASN A 90 5.05 1.84 11.93
C ASN A 90 4.68 0.38 12.24
N PHE A 91 5.10 -0.16 13.39
CA PHE A 91 4.96 -1.58 13.71
C PHE A 91 4.38 -1.83 15.11
N ASP A 92 4.97 -1.25 16.15
CA ASP A 92 4.61 -1.56 17.54
C ASP A 92 3.18 -1.09 17.90
N GLU A 93 2.76 0.10 17.44
CA GLU A 93 1.37 0.58 17.62
C GLU A 93 0.35 -0.30 16.90
N LEU A 94 0.77 -1.02 15.86
CA LEU A 94 -0.03 -1.97 15.11
C LEU A 94 0.15 -3.42 15.60
N SER A 95 0.78 -3.60 16.77
CA SER A 95 1.02 -4.90 17.41
C SER A 95 1.83 -5.90 16.59
N PHE A 96 2.68 -5.43 15.67
CA PHE A 96 3.61 -6.31 14.97
C PHE A 96 4.70 -6.78 15.94
N PRO A 97 5.02 -8.08 16.01
CA PRO A 97 6.04 -8.57 16.92
C PRO A 97 7.44 -8.11 16.48
N ALA A 98 8.41 -8.16 17.40
CA ALA A 98 9.78 -7.66 17.16
C ALA A 98 10.55 -8.47 16.10
N ASP A 99 10.19 -9.73 15.91
CA ASP A 99 10.77 -10.66 14.93
C ASP A 99 9.99 -10.71 13.61
N HIS A 100 9.01 -9.81 13.41
CA HIS A 100 8.21 -9.78 12.19
C HIS A 100 9.10 -9.52 10.96
N PRO A 101 8.98 -10.29 9.86
CA PRO A 101 9.83 -10.18 8.67
C PRO A 101 9.84 -8.77 8.07
N GLY A 102 8.70 -8.08 8.07
CA GLY A 102 8.61 -6.69 7.60
C GLY A 102 9.49 -5.68 8.34
N ARG A 103 9.99 -5.99 9.54
CA ARG A 103 10.98 -5.16 10.28
C ARG A 103 12.41 -5.36 9.78
N SER A 104 12.65 -6.34 8.90
CA SER A 104 13.98 -6.61 8.35
C SER A 104 14.48 -5.45 7.49
N VAL A 105 15.79 -5.19 7.56
CA VAL A 105 16.49 -4.25 6.66
C VAL A 105 16.48 -4.70 5.19
N THR A 106 16.10 -5.94 4.92
CA THR A 106 15.89 -6.43 3.56
C THR A 106 14.60 -5.91 2.95
N ASP A 107 13.59 -5.63 3.78
CA ASP A 107 12.21 -5.38 3.34
C ASP A 107 11.82 -3.91 3.53
N SER A 108 12.39 -3.25 4.54
CA SER A 108 12.06 -1.87 4.94
C SER A 108 13.24 -0.91 4.74
N TYR A 109 12.93 0.37 4.44
CA TYR A 109 13.93 1.42 4.31
C TYR A 109 14.16 2.18 5.62
N TYR A 110 15.33 1.98 6.22
CA TYR A 110 15.78 2.65 7.43
C TYR A 110 16.73 3.81 7.12
N ILE A 111 16.46 4.95 7.75
CA ILE A 111 17.37 6.10 7.81
C ILE A 111 18.38 5.84 8.93
N ASN A 112 17.89 5.39 10.09
CA ASN A 112 18.66 4.89 11.23
C ASN A 112 17.75 4.01 12.11
N LYS A 113 18.27 3.47 13.22
CA LYS A 113 17.53 2.61 14.17
C LYS A 113 16.25 3.21 14.74
N ASN A 114 16.12 4.54 14.73
CA ASN A 114 14.99 5.24 15.30
C ASN A 114 14.05 5.82 14.23
N LEU A 115 14.42 5.76 12.94
CA LEU A 115 13.72 6.45 11.87
C LEU A 115 13.74 5.65 10.56
N MET A 116 12.58 5.47 9.97
CA MET A 116 12.38 4.72 8.74
C MET A 116 11.37 5.41 7.81
N LEU A 117 11.31 4.96 6.56
CA LEU A 117 10.20 5.27 5.69
C LEU A 117 9.01 4.36 6.02
N ARG A 118 7.81 4.92 6.07
CA ARG A 118 6.60 4.18 6.41
C ARG A 118 6.28 3.09 5.38
N THR A 119 5.71 1.99 5.85
CA THR A 119 5.39 0.81 5.00
C THR A 119 3.90 0.69 4.68
N HIS A 120 3.10 1.70 5.07
CA HIS A 120 1.64 1.78 4.93
C HIS A 120 1.24 3.18 4.43
N ALA A 121 0.14 3.28 3.69
CA ALA A 121 -0.31 4.42 2.87
C ALA A 121 0.69 4.98 1.83
N ASP A 122 1.67 5.83 2.17
CA ASP A 122 2.76 6.14 1.22
C ASP A 122 3.82 5.07 1.42
N VAL A 123 3.76 4.01 0.61
CA VAL A 123 4.47 2.78 0.89
C VAL A 123 5.85 2.77 0.25
N TYR A 124 6.87 2.60 1.09
CA TYR A 124 8.26 2.42 0.67
C TYR A 124 8.70 1.03 1.07
N ARG A 125 8.78 0.12 0.10
CA ARG A 125 9.18 -1.26 0.33
C ARG A 125 10.31 -1.65 -0.59
N ARG A 126 11.18 -2.51 -0.07
CA ARG A 126 12.18 -3.19 -0.87
C ARG A 126 11.52 -4.45 -1.40
N ASP A 127 11.23 -4.45 -2.69
CA ASP A 127 10.58 -5.56 -3.36
C ASP A 127 11.35 -5.93 -4.64
N GLU A 128 10.99 -7.06 -5.23
CA GLU A 128 11.38 -7.38 -6.59
C GLU A 128 10.86 -6.31 -7.55
N ILE A 129 11.56 -6.08 -8.67
CA ILE A 129 11.14 -5.09 -9.66
C ILE A 129 10.64 -5.85 -10.87
N ASP A 130 9.32 -5.85 -11.05
CA ASP A 130 8.64 -6.39 -12.23
C ASP A 130 7.53 -5.43 -12.70
N GLY A 131 6.66 -5.87 -13.61
CA GLY A 131 5.56 -5.04 -14.12
C GLY A 131 4.49 -4.65 -13.08
N SER A 132 4.47 -5.29 -11.91
CA SER A 132 3.50 -5.08 -10.84
C SER A 132 4.12 -4.54 -9.55
N HIS A 133 5.44 -4.64 -9.38
CA HIS A 133 6.15 -4.23 -8.17
C HIS A 133 7.03 -3.00 -8.41
N TYR A 134 6.78 -1.94 -7.63
CA TYR A 134 7.59 -0.73 -7.63
C TYR A 134 7.99 -0.35 -6.20
N PRO A 135 9.23 0.10 -5.93
CA PRO A 135 9.69 0.39 -4.56
C PRO A 135 8.93 1.52 -3.83
N VAL A 136 8.13 2.31 -4.55
CA VAL A 136 7.31 3.40 -4.01
C VAL A 136 5.93 3.36 -4.64
N PHE A 137 4.91 3.01 -3.86
CA PHE A 137 3.53 3.00 -4.31
C PHE A 137 2.60 3.66 -3.28
N HIS A 138 1.35 3.85 -3.67
CA HIS A 138 0.37 4.58 -2.89
C HIS A 138 -0.77 3.65 -2.52
N GLN A 139 -1.07 3.58 -1.23
CA GLN A 139 -2.13 2.82 -0.61
C GLN A 139 -3.09 3.80 0.08
N VAL A 140 -4.39 3.50 0.00
CA VAL A 140 -5.42 4.24 0.73
C VAL A 140 -5.92 3.33 1.84
N ASP A 141 -5.83 3.81 3.07
CA ASP A 141 -6.35 3.13 4.26
C ASP A 141 -7.59 3.87 4.75
N ALA A 142 -8.64 3.13 5.11
CA ALA A 142 -9.86 3.68 5.68
C ALA A 142 -10.31 2.82 6.87
N ALA A 143 -10.79 3.48 7.92
CA ALA A 143 -11.35 2.83 9.09
C ALA A 143 -12.66 3.52 9.49
N LYS A 144 -13.64 2.73 9.90
CA LYS A 144 -14.92 3.21 10.45
C LYS A 144 -15.16 2.48 11.76
N LEU A 145 -15.51 3.23 12.80
CA LEU A 145 -15.89 2.68 14.10
C LEU A 145 -17.40 2.58 14.16
N PHE A 146 -17.87 1.51 14.80
CA PHE A 146 -19.29 1.27 15.04
C PHE A 146 -19.52 1.21 16.55
N ASP A 147 -20.63 1.80 17.00
CA ASP A 147 -21.08 1.62 18.37
C ASP A 147 -21.57 0.17 18.54
N ALA A 148 -20.97 -0.57 19.48
CA ALA A 148 -21.29 -1.95 19.79
C ALA A 148 -22.55 -2.11 20.66
N SER A 149 -23.28 -1.02 20.92
CA SER A 149 -24.61 -1.09 21.55
C SER A 149 -25.65 -1.70 20.62
N THR A 150 -26.76 -2.17 21.18
CA THR A 150 -27.92 -2.64 20.40
C THR A 150 -28.43 -1.57 19.42
N GLN A 151 -28.40 -0.30 19.83
CA GLN A 151 -28.82 0.80 18.97
C GLN A 151 -27.82 1.01 17.83
N GLY A 152 -26.52 0.98 18.11
CA GLY A 152 -25.48 1.09 17.08
C GLY A 152 -25.53 -0.06 16.07
N MET A 153 -25.80 -1.29 16.51
CA MET A 153 -25.95 -2.43 15.61
C MET A 153 -27.20 -2.35 14.75
N LYS A 154 -28.29 -1.77 15.28
CA LYS A 154 -29.48 -1.46 14.47
C LYS A 154 -29.16 -0.44 13.37
N GLU A 155 -28.34 0.57 13.64
CA GLU A 155 -27.89 1.53 12.62
C GLU A 155 -27.05 0.84 11.53
N VAL A 156 -26.21 -0.13 11.90
CA VAL A 156 -25.46 -0.95 10.92
C VAL A 156 -26.39 -1.78 10.05
N GLU A 157 -27.43 -2.38 10.63
CA GLU A 157 -28.45 -3.13 9.88
C GLU A 157 -29.20 -2.23 8.88
N GLU A 158 -29.63 -1.05 9.33
CA GLU A 158 -30.33 -0.07 8.49
C GLU A 158 -29.43 0.41 7.34
N ASP A 159 -28.15 0.67 7.61
CA ASP A 159 -27.17 1.05 6.59
C ASP A 159 -26.89 -0.09 5.60
N ASN A 160 -26.82 -1.33 6.08
CA ASN A 160 -26.71 -2.52 5.23
C ASN A 160 -27.88 -2.64 4.26
N GLU A 161 -29.11 -2.47 4.74
CA GLU A 161 -30.30 -2.54 3.89
C GLU A 161 -30.34 -1.38 2.88
N ARG A 162 -29.91 -0.19 3.29
CA ARG A 162 -29.78 0.98 2.39
C ARG A 162 -28.78 0.72 1.27
N LEU A 163 -27.56 0.26 1.60
CA LEU A 163 -26.51 -0.03 0.62
C LEU A 163 -26.93 -1.18 -0.31
N LYS A 164 -27.53 -2.24 0.25
CA LYS A 164 -28.01 -3.37 -0.54
C LYS A 164 -29.03 -2.93 -1.60
N ARG A 165 -30.05 -2.15 -1.22
CA ARG A 165 -31.04 -1.62 -2.19
C ARG A 165 -30.38 -0.75 -3.26
N HIS A 166 -29.40 0.06 -2.90
CA HIS A 166 -28.67 0.88 -3.87
C HIS A 166 -27.93 0.02 -4.90
N LEU A 167 -27.26 -1.04 -4.45
CA LEU A 167 -26.51 -1.96 -5.31
C LEU A 167 -27.45 -2.82 -6.18
N GLU A 168 -28.60 -3.27 -5.65
CA GLU A 168 -29.60 -4.04 -6.40
C GLU A 168 -30.23 -3.26 -7.56
N MET A 169 -30.33 -1.94 -7.45
CA MET A 169 -30.79 -1.08 -8.55
C MET A 169 -29.72 -0.84 -9.63
N SER A 170 -28.51 -1.33 -9.41
CA SER A 170 -27.36 -1.07 -10.26
C SER A 170 -27.03 -2.28 -11.13
N ASN A 171 -26.48 -2.06 -12.33
CA ASN A 171 -26.11 -3.13 -13.25
C ASN A 171 -24.73 -3.74 -12.90
N ILE A 172 -24.58 -4.26 -11.69
CA ILE A 172 -23.37 -4.94 -11.23
C ILE A 172 -23.70 -6.35 -10.77
N VAL A 173 -22.86 -7.30 -11.17
CA VAL A 173 -22.92 -8.67 -10.66
C VAL A 173 -22.03 -8.73 -9.42
N ILE A 174 -22.63 -9.04 -8.27
CA ILE A 174 -21.90 -9.21 -7.01
C ILE A 174 -21.86 -10.69 -6.70
N GLU A 175 -20.66 -11.28 -6.74
CA GLU A 175 -20.41 -12.64 -6.27
C GLU A 175 -20.00 -12.59 -4.80
N ASP A 176 -20.83 -13.16 -3.92
CA ASP A 176 -20.55 -13.15 -2.49
C ASP A 176 -19.87 -14.45 -2.05
N VAL A 177 -18.71 -14.32 -1.42
CA VAL A 177 -17.97 -15.43 -0.79
C VAL A 177 -18.13 -15.30 0.73
N PRO A 178 -18.56 -16.37 1.44
CA PRO A 178 -18.62 -16.36 2.91
C PRO A 178 -17.25 -16.04 3.51
N HIS A 179 -17.18 -15.05 4.41
CA HIS A 179 -15.91 -14.62 5.01
C HIS A 179 -15.68 -15.20 6.40
N ILE A 180 -16.74 -15.41 7.18
CA ILE A 180 -16.67 -16.16 8.42
C ILE A 180 -16.77 -17.64 8.03
N SER A 181 -15.70 -18.37 8.28
CA SER A 181 -15.61 -19.79 7.96
C SER A 181 -14.71 -20.50 8.98
N ALA A 182 -14.65 -21.83 8.93
CA ALA A 182 -13.73 -22.58 9.79
C ALA A 182 -12.26 -22.18 9.59
N VAL A 183 -11.89 -21.68 8.41
CA VAL A 183 -10.51 -21.24 8.08
C VAL A 183 -10.28 -19.74 8.30
N ASN A 184 -11.34 -18.97 8.58
CA ASN A 184 -11.28 -17.57 8.97
C ASN A 184 -12.37 -17.28 10.02
N PRO A 185 -12.18 -17.77 11.26
CA PRO A 185 -13.20 -17.67 12.30
C PRO A 185 -13.29 -16.23 12.84
N VAL A 186 -14.38 -15.96 13.55
CA VAL A 186 -14.50 -14.75 14.36
C VAL A 186 -13.35 -14.70 15.38
N GLN A 187 -12.75 -13.52 15.54
CA GLN A 187 -11.66 -13.32 16.51
C GLN A 187 -12.17 -13.46 17.95
N GLU A 188 -11.30 -13.94 18.83
CA GLU A 188 -11.63 -14.12 20.25
C GLU A 188 -12.05 -12.79 20.90
N GLY A 189 -13.17 -12.80 21.64
CA GLY A 189 -13.72 -11.62 22.29
C GLY A 189 -14.70 -10.80 21.43
N HIS A 190 -14.90 -11.13 20.15
CA HIS A 190 -15.92 -10.50 19.32
C HIS A 190 -17.26 -11.26 19.37
N ASP A 191 -18.37 -10.51 19.40
CA ASP A 191 -19.70 -11.09 19.21
C ASP A 191 -19.85 -11.53 17.74
N PRO A 192 -20.15 -12.82 17.46
CA PRO A 192 -20.25 -13.32 16.10
C PRO A 192 -21.31 -12.60 15.25
N VAL A 193 -22.43 -12.21 15.85
CA VAL A 193 -23.53 -11.53 15.14
C VAL A 193 -23.08 -10.13 14.74
N TYR A 194 -22.44 -9.40 15.65
CA TYR A 194 -21.95 -8.05 15.37
C TYR A 194 -20.82 -8.08 14.35
N ALA A 195 -19.91 -9.06 14.46
CA ALA A 195 -18.84 -9.27 13.49
C ALA A 195 -19.38 -9.53 12.07
N GLU A 196 -20.44 -10.34 11.95
CA GLU A 196 -21.09 -10.60 10.67
C GLU A 196 -21.76 -9.35 10.09
N LEU A 197 -22.49 -8.59 10.91
CA LEU A 197 -23.15 -7.34 10.50
C LEU A 197 -22.16 -6.29 9.98
N VAL A 198 -21.07 -6.08 10.71
CA VAL A 198 -20.01 -5.15 10.32
C VAL A 198 -19.26 -5.64 9.08
N THR A 199 -19.00 -6.94 8.97
CA THR A 199 -18.38 -7.53 7.77
C THR A 199 -19.26 -7.34 6.54
N LYS A 200 -20.58 -7.55 6.68
CA LYS A 200 -21.56 -7.27 5.61
C LYS A 200 -21.55 -5.79 5.22
N ASN A 201 -21.47 -4.87 6.20
CA ASN A 201 -21.39 -3.44 5.93
C ASN A 201 -20.14 -3.06 5.14
N LEU A 202 -18.99 -3.62 5.51
CA LEU A 202 -17.73 -3.40 4.80
C LEU A 202 -17.84 -3.86 3.34
N LYS A 203 -18.36 -5.07 3.09
CA LYS A 203 -18.58 -5.58 1.72
C LYS A 203 -19.46 -4.66 0.89
N LEU A 204 -20.63 -4.31 1.42
CA LEU A 204 -21.59 -3.46 0.72
C LEU A 204 -20.99 -2.07 0.45
N SER A 205 -20.24 -1.51 1.40
CA SER A 205 -19.54 -0.24 1.24
C SER A 205 -18.47 -0.29 0.15
N LEU A 206 -17.68 -1.37 0.09
CA LEU A 206 -16.67 -1.57 -0.95
C LEU A 206 -17.29 -1.76 -2.34
N ASN A 207 -18.37 -2.55 -2.45
CA ASN A 207 -19.09 -2.71 -3.71
C ASN A 207 -19.68 -1.38 -4.20
N SER A 208 -20.20 -0.57 -3.28
CA SER A 208 -20.68 0.78 -3.57
C SER A 208 -19.56 1.71 -4.06
N LEU A 209 -18.35 1.60 -3.49
CA LEU A 209 -17.19 2.34 -3.99
C LEU A 209 -16.82 1.90 -5.41
N ILE A 210 -16.71 0.59 -5.65
CA ILE A 210 -16.39 0.03 -6.98
C ILE A 210 -17.41 0.48 -8.02
N LEU A 211 -18.70 0.43 -7.68
CA LEU A 211 -19.76 0.94 -8.54
C LEU A 211 -19.57 2.42 -8.87
N LYS A 212 -19.22 3.25 -7.90
CA LYS A 212 -18.96 4.68 -8.16
C LYS A 212 -17.74 4.89 -9.06
N LEU A 213 -16.68 4.11 -8.87
CA LEU A 213 -15.43 4.26 -9.61
C LEU A 213 -15.55 3.79 -11.06
N PHE A 214 -16.31 2.72 -11.32
CA PHE A 214 -16.29 2.03 -12.62
C PHE A 214 -17.67 1.83 -13.25
N GLY A 215 -18.76 1.98 -12.51
CA GLY A 215 -20.11 1.69 -13.00
C GLY A 215 -20.62 2.61 -14.11
N GLY A 216 -20.12 3.85 -14.19
CA GLY A 216 -20.48 4.81 -15.23
C GLY A 216 -19.84 4.53 -16.60
N LEU A 217 -18.73 3.79 -16.64
CA LEU A 217 -17.99 3.51 -17.89
C LEU A 217 -18.74 2.53 -18.81
N VAL A 218 -19.66 1.74 -18.26
CA VAL A 218 -20.41 0.71 -19.00
C VAL A 218 -21.59 1.31 -19.79
N GLN A 219 -22.07 2.50 -19.45
CA GLN A 219 -23.21 3.14 -20.14
C GLN A 219 -22.82 3.89 -21.42
N GLU A 220 -21.57 4.37 -21.55
CA GLU A 220 -21.13 5.11 -22.75
C GLU A 220 -20.81 4.18 -23.93
N GLU A 221 -20.34 2.95 -23.69
CA GLU A 221 -20.04 1.98 -24.77
C GLU A 221 -21.30 1.33 -25.38
N ALA A 222 -22.45 1.38 -24.69
CA ALA A 222 -23.68 0.74 -25.17
C ALA A 222 -24.46 1.56 -26.22
N VAL A 223 -24.01 2.78 -26.56
CA VAL A 223 -24.74 3.69 -27.48
C VAL A 223 -24.06 3.85 -28.85
N GLU A 224 -22.83 3.38 -29.05
CA GLU A 224 -22.17 3.38 -30.36
C GLU A 224 -21.58 2.03 -30.73
N GLY A 225 -22.33 1.24 -31.51
CA GLY A 225 -21.77 0.14 -32.31
C GLY A 225 -22.50 -1.19 -32.20
N GLU A 226 -23.00 -1.65 -33.35
CA GLU A 226 -23.30 -3.06 -33.58
C GLU A 226 -22.13 -3.95 -33.10
N VAL A 227 -22.43 -4.86 -32.17
CA VAL A 227 -21.47 -5.78 -31.58
C VAL A 227 -21.06 -6.83 -32.61
N ASP A 228 -19.90 -6.64 -33.24
CA ASP A 228 -19.08 -7.77 -33.67
C ASP A 228 -18.52 -8.42 -32.39
N ARG A 229 -18.66 -9.75 -32.29
CA ARG A 229 -18.27 -10.50 -31.09
C ARG A 229 -16.75 -10.60 -31.03
N GLY A 230 -16.12 -9.55 -30.50
CA GLY A 230 -14.71 -9.51 -30.16
C GLY A 230 -14.39 -10.46 -29.01
N VAL A 231 -13.86 -11.63 -29.34
CA VAL A 231 -13.18 -12.53 -28.42
C VAL A 231 -11.97 -11.78 -27.82
N PHE A 232 -11.90 -11.66 -26.49
CA PHE A 232 -10.70 -11.17 -25.81
C PHE A 232 -9.53 -12.11 -26.14
N PRO A 233 -8.40 -11.62 -26.67
CA PRO A 233 -7.24 -12.46 -26.90
C PRO A 233 -6.64 -12.86 -25.55
N VAL A 234 -6.69 -14.16 -25.27
CA VAL A 234 -5.90 -14.79 -24.21
C VAL A 234 -4.45 -14.73 -24.67
N TYR A 235 -3.62 -13.93 -23.99
CA TYR A 235 -2.18 -14.03 -24.15
C TYR A 235 -1.70 -15.20 -23.30
N GLU A 236 -1.50 -16.36 -23.94
CA GLU A 236 -0.65 -17.43 -23.40
C GLU A 236 0.80 -16.94 -23.43
N SER A 237 1.39 -16.72 -22.27
CA SER A 237 2.82 -16.52 -22.13
C SER A 237 3.51 -17.89 -22.07
N GLU A 238 3.96 -18.40 -23.21
CA GLU A 238 5.10 -19.31 -23.24
C GLU A 238 6.37 -18.46 -23.16
N PHE A 239 7.10 -18.54 -22.04
CA PHE A 239 8.57 -18.62 -21.88
C PHE A 239 8.97 -18.40 -20.42
#